data_AF-A0A1G7SI28-F1
#
_entry.id   AF-A0A1G7SI28-F1
#
_cell.length_a   1.000
_cell.length_b   1.000
_cell.length_c   1.000
_cell.angle_alpha   90.00
_cell.angle_beta   90.00
_cell.angle_gamma   90.00
#
_symmetry.space_group_name_H-M   'P 1'
#
loop_
_entity.id
_entity.type
_entity.pdbx_description
1 polymer ?
#
loop_
_entity_poly.entity_id
_entity_poly.type
_entity_poly.pdbx_seq_one_letter_code
_entity_poly.pdbx_strand_id
1 'polypeptide(L)'
;MNLTWLSNVLESVLSVKKSFIGAVGLAIFWLVWFFGVGKGVDSLPVFLLVMILLFHAVCCSALIVHFTGWLIDVVGGLLKERGENRREEYKQNECLREFGDQLPHLPERQQRILLSFVGRDYLRFPYSSVDLQALSRNGFVVWVRDLGNGSGLYKICANIFPIVKQFGFEREKENIEGFFKKHERSFFLFWSLFFDEDIGFGVEESGSRMPLEVHMAGEFLVERGALECSIEDGIEVYCFNENSDFYHFVVDKHDGKEPVREVVRLSQKWIEGSRASGGSNLFKPL
;
A
#
# COMPACT_ATOMS: atom_id res chain seq x y z
N MET A 1 -23.84 14.67 2.15
CA MET A 1 -25.27 15.04 2.08
C MET A 1 -25.79 15.20 3.50
N ASN A 2 -26.31 16.38 3.84
CA ASN A 2 -26.83 16.68 5.18
C ASN A 2 -28.15 15.94 5.39
N LEU A 3 -28.16 14.94 6.28
CA LEU A 3 -29.34 14.13 6.64
C LEU A 3 -30.19 14.77 7.75
N THR A 4 -29.93 16.02 8.12
CA THR A 4 -30.79 16.85 8.98
C THR A 4 -32.23 16.91 8.48
N TRP A 5 -32.43 16.80 7.16
CA TRP A 5 -33.77 16.70 6.59
C TRP A 5 -34.52 15.44 7.07
N LEU A 6 -33.82 14.30 7.25
CA LEU A 6 -34.42 13.02 7.63
C LEU A 6 -34.80 13.02 9.12
N SER A 7 -33.97 13.59 9.99
CA SER A 7 -34.31 13.75 11.41
C SER A 7 -35.47 14.72 11.59
N ASN A 8 -35.49 15.82 10.84
CA ASN A 8 -36.59 16.80 10.89
C ASN A 8 -37.90 16.20 10.36
N VAL A 9 -37.85 15.34 9.34
CA VAL A 9 -39.01 14.60 8.85
C VAL A 9 -39.50 13.59 9.90
N LEU A 10 -38.61 12.86 10.56
CA LEU A 10 -38.97 11.90 11.61
C LEU A 10 -39.54 12.59 12.88
N GLU A 11 -38.97 13.71 13.31
CA GLU A 11 -39.49 14.52 14.43
C GLU A 11 -40.85 15.15 14.10
N SER A 12 -41.02 15.64 12.86
CA SER A 12 -42.30 16.14 12.36
C SER A 12 -43.38 15.04 12.41
N VAL A 13 -43.04 13.82 11.97
CA VAL A 13 -43.93 12.66 12.04
C VAL A 13 -44.29 12.29 13.48
N LEU A 14 -43.39 12.45 14.45
CA LEU A 14 -43.67 12.22 15.87
C LEU A 14 -44.57 13.30 16.49
N SER A 15 -44.45 14.56 16.06
CA SER A 15 -45.29 15.68 16.50
C SER A 15 -46.74 15.56 16.02
N VAL A 16 -46.93 15.23 14.73
CA VAL A 16 -48.25 15.00 14.13
C VAL A 16 -48.99 13.83 14.81
N LYS A 17 -48.27 12.83 15.31
CA LYS A 17 -48.84 11.64 15.98
C LYS A 17 -49.50 11.95 17.33
N LYS A 18 -48.93 12.84 18.15
CA LYS A 18 -49.54 13.22 19.44
C LYS A 18 -50.84 14.00 19.25
N SER A 19 -50.88 14.85 18.23
CA SER A 19 -52.07 15.60 17.80
C SER A 19 -53.17 14.67 17.26
N PHE A 20 -52.81 13.69 16.43
CA PHE A 20 -53.77 12.75 15.83
C PHE A 20 -54.41 11.82 16.87
N ILE A 21 -53.62 11.26 17.80
CA ILE A 21 -54.13 10.42 18.89
C ILE A 21 -55.07 11.21 19.81
N GLY A 22 -54.71 12.47 20.13
CA GLY A 22 -55.58 13.37 20.88
C GLY A 22 -56.90 13.68 20.16
N ALA A 23 -56.85 13.98 18.86
CA ALA A 23 -58.03 14.29 18.05
C ALA A 23 -58.97 13.08 17.86
N VAL A 24 -58.43 11.89 17.62
CA VAL A 24 -59.21 10.64 17.51
C VAL A 24 -59.84 10.28 18.85
N GLY A 25 -59.11 10.40 19.97
CA GLY A 25 -59.66 10.20 21.30
C GLY A 25 -60.81 11.16 21.62
N LEU A 26 -60.67 12.43 21.22
CA LEU A 26 -61.70 13.46 21.42
C LEU A 26 -62.95 13.23 20.55
N ALA A 27 -62.76 12.80 19.30
CA ALA A 27 -63.85 12.45 18.38
C ALA A 27 -64.62 11.21 18.83
N ILE A 28 -63.92 10.18 19.34
CA ILE A 28 -64.54 8.96 19.89
C ILE A 28 -65.31 9.28 21.18
N PHE A 29 -64.73 10.09 22.08
CA PHE A 29 -65.41 10.56 23.28
C PHE A 29 -66.70 11.32 22.93
N TRP A 30 -66.63 12.19 21.92
CA TRP A 30 -67.79 12.92 21.41
C TRP A 30 -68.87 11.99 20.84
N LEU A 31 -68.50 11.01 20.01
CA LEU A 31 -69.44 10.06 19.41
C LEU A 31 -70.13 9.17 20.47
N VAL A 32 -69.41 8.71 21.49
CA VAL A 32 -69.97 7.90 22.58
C VAL A 32 -70.94 8.71 23.44
N TRP A 33 -70.59 9.95 23.76
CA TRP A 33 -71.45 10.85 24.55
C TRP A 33 -72.75 11.20 23.80
N PHE A 34 -72.66 11.49 22.50
CA PHE A 34 -73.82 11.88 21.69
C PHE A 34 -74.74 10.71 21.31
N PHE A 35 -74.19 9.53 21.00
CA PHE A 35 -74.99 8.39 20.54
C PHE A 35 -75.40 7.43 21.67
N GLY A 36 -74.64 7.35 22.78
CA GLY A 36 -74.91 6.42 23.88
C GLY A 36 -75.96 6.88 24.88
N VAL A 37 -76.11 8.21 25.08
CA VAL A 37 -76.98 8.75 26.14
C VAL A 37 -78.41 9.04 25.65
N GLY A 38 -78.62 9.22 24.34
CA GLY A 38 -79.88 9.74 23.79
C GLY A 38 -80.82 8.76 23.09
N LYS A 39 -80.42 7.52 22.78
CA LYS A 39 -81.19 6.64 21.87
C LYS A 39 -81.50 5.21 22.34
N GLY A 40 -81.30 4.87 23.61
CA GLY A 40 -81.73 3.58 24.17
C GLY A 40 -81.00 2.35 23.60
N VAL A 41 -79.79 2.53 23.08
CA VAL A 41 -78.89 1.43 22.69
C VAL A 41 -78.24 0.89 23.95
N ASP A 42 -78.20 -0.44 24.13
CA ASP A 42 -77.46 -1.06 25.23
C ASP A 42 -76.01 -0.55 25.23
N SER A 43 -75.65 0.16 26.29
CA SER A 43 -74.40 0.91 26.38
C SER A 43 -73.17 0.00 26.43
N LEU A 44 -73.36 -1.26 26.85
CA LEU A 44 -72.31 -2.24 27.04
C LEU A 44 -71.57 -2.64 25.74
N PRO A 45 -72.25 -3.08 24.65
CA PRO A 45 -71.58 -3.42 23.39
C PRO A 45 -70.90 -2.22 22.71
N VAL A 46 -71.47 -1.02 22.80
CA VAL A 46 -70.86 0.22 22.25
C VAL A 46 -69.60 0.57 23.04
N PHE A 47 -69.66 0.46 24.37
CA PHE A 47 -68.51 0.69 25.25
C PHE A 47 -67.37 -0.31 24.98
N LEU A 48 -67.69 -1.60 24.80
CA LEU A 48 -66.69 -2.62 24.48
C LEU A 48 -66.02 -2.39 23.12
N LEU A 49 -66.78 -2.01 22.08
CA LEU A 49 -66.23 -1.71 20.76
C LEU A 49 -65.23 -0.53 20.81
N VAL A 50 -65.57 0.51 21.58
CA VAL A 50 -64.72 1.70 21.78
C VAL A 50 -63.45 1.35 22.54
N MET A 51 -63.56 0.52 23.58
CA MET A 51 -62.40 0.06 24.36
C MET A 51 -61.45 -0.79 23.51
N ILE A 52 -61.98 -1.66 22.64
CA ILE A 52 -61.17 -2.46 21.71
C ILE A 52 -60.46 -1.55 20.68
N LEU A 53 -61.16 -0.58 20.11
CA LEU A 53 -60.57 0.38 19.16
C LEU A 53 -59.47 1.23 19.81
N LEU A 54 -59.70 1.71 21.03
CA LEU A 54 -58.71 2.46 21.81
C LEU A 54 -57.49 1.58 22.14
N PHE A 55 -57.72 0.35 22.61
CA PHE A 55 -56.63 -0.58 22.90
C PHE A 55 -55.80 -0.88 21.65
N HIS A 56 -56.46 -1.09 20.51
CA HIS A 56 -55.77 -1.34 19.24
C HIS A 56 -54.97 -0.13 18.76
N ALA A 57 -55.51 1.09 18.90
CA ALA A 57 -54.80 2.32 18.56
C ALA A 57 -53.57 2.54 19.46
N VAL A 58 -53.68 2.28 20.76
CA VAL A 58 -52.56 2.35 21.71
C VAL A 58 -51.50 1.29 21.38
N CYS A 59 -51.89 0.05 21.13
CA CYS A 59 -50.95 -1.01 20.75
C CYS A 59 -50.21 -0.71 19.44
N CYS A 60 -50.92 -0.26 18.39
CA CYS A 60 -50.32 0.11 17.12
C CYS A 60 -49.34 1.29 17.28
N SER A 61 -49.71 2.31 18.07
CA SER A 61 -48.81 3.44 18.32
C SER A 61 -47.54 3.03 19.08
N ALA A 62 -47.64 2.15 20.08
CA ALA A 62 -46.51 1.62 20.82
C ALA A 62 -45.56 0.80 19.92
N LEU A 63 -46.11 -0.06 19.07
CA LEU A 63 -45.35 -0.84 18.07
C LEU A 63 -44.58 0.08 17.11
N ILE A 64 -45.22 1.12 16.61
CA ILE A 64 -44.59 2.09 15.70
C ILE A 64 -43.47 2.84 16.42
N VAL A 65 -43.68 3.29 17.67
CA VAL A 65 -42.63 3.97 18.46
C VAL A 65 -41.43 3.06 18.65
N HIS A 66 -41.66 1.82 19.06
CA HIS A 66 -40.59 0.85 19.27
C HIS A 66 -39.83 0.55 17.97
N PHE A 67 -40.54 0.40 16.86
CA PHE A 67 -39.91 0.16 15.56
C PHE A 67 -39.10 1.38 15.08
N THR A 68 -39.61 2.59 15.24
CA THR A 68 -38.89 3.81 14.86
C THR A 68 -37.66 4.06 15.71
N GLY A 69 -37.73 3.81 17.03
CA GLY A 69 -36.57 3.90 17.92
C GLY A 69 -35.49 2.91 17.52
N TRP A 70 -35.87 1.64 17.31
CA TRP A 70 -34.95 0.61 16.85
C TRP A 70 -34.29 0.97 15.51
N LEU A 71 -35.04 1.52 14.56
CA LEU A 71 -34.51 1.90 13.25
C LEU A 71 -33.51 3.06 13.34
N ILE A 72 -33.76 4.05 14.22
CA ILE A 72 -32.84 5.15 14.49
C ILE A 72 -31.54 4.62 15.11
N ASP A 73 -31.63 3.71 16.08
CA ASP A 73 -30.45 3.13 16.73
C ASP A 73 -29.59 2.34 15.74
N VAL A 74 -30.22 1.52 14.88
CA VAL A 74 -29.50 0.72 13.86
C VAL A 74 -28.85 1.61 12.81
N VAL A 75 -29.59 2.57 12.25
CA VAL A 75 -29.06 3.48 11.21
C VAL A 75 -28.00 4.41 11.80
N GLY A 76 -28.21 4.89 13.03
CA GLY A 76 -27.26 5.72 13.77
C GLY A 76 -25.95 4.98 14.07
N GLY A 77 -26.03 3.72 14.51
CA GLY A 77 -24.88 2.86 14.74
C GLY A 77 -24.04 2.66 13.48
N LEU A 78 -24.69 2.26 12.37
CA LEU A 78 -24.02 2.03 11.08
C LEU A 78 -23.35 3.31 10.52
N LEU A 79 -23.99 4.47 10.68
CA LEU A 79 -23.43 5.74 10.23
C LEU A 79 -22.23 6.19 11.08
N LYS A 80 -22.28 5.94 12.39
CA LYS A 80 -21.18 6.27 13.29
C LYS A 80 -19.95 5.42 12.99
N GLU A 81 -20.12 4.11 12.85
CA GLU A 81 -19.06 3.16 12.49
C GLU A 81 -18.44 3.51 11.13
N ARG A 82 -19.27 3.84 10.13
CA ARG A 82 -18.80 4.29 8.81
C ARG A 82 -18.05 5.62 8.87
N GLY A 83 -18.47 6.54 9.74
CA GLY A 83 -17.81 7.82 9.96
C GLY A 83 -16.46 7.69 10.65
N GLU A 84 -16.36 6.82 11.65
CA GLU A 84 -15.12 6.49 12.37
C GLU A 84 -14.12 5.82 11.44
N ASN A 85 -14.53 4.80 10.67
CA ASN A 85 -13.66 4.12 9.72
C ASN A 85 -13.08 5.06 8.65
N ARG A 86 -13.90 5.97 8.08
CA ARG A 86 -13.39 6.98 7.13
C ARG A 86 -12.40 7.96 7.76
N ARG A 87 -12.58 8.28 9.05
CA ARG A 87 -11.68 9.19 9.77
C ARG A 87 -10.34 8.55 10.04
N GLU A 88 -10.33 7.27 10.38
CA GLU A 88 -9.11 6.49 10.56
C GLU A 88 -8.36 6.32 9.23
N GLU A 89 -9.08 5.96 8.16
CA GLU A 89 -8.52 5.85 6.81
C GLU A 89 -7.90 7.18 6.33
N TYR A 90 -8.59 8.31 6.56
CA TYR A 90 -8.06 9.63 6.23
C TYR A 90 -6.78 9.96 7.00
N LYS A 91 -6.76 9.73 8.33
CA LYS A 91 -5.57 9.96 9.16
C LYS A 91 -4.39 9.08 8.75
N GLN A 92 -4.67 7.83 8.39
CA GLN A 92 -3.65 6.91 7.93
C GLN A 92 -3.06 7.39 6.60
N ASN A 93 -3.89 7.80 5.64
CA ASN A 93 -3.42 8.32 4.36
C ASN A 93 -2.64 9.65 4.50
N GLU A 94 -3.06 10.53 5.41
CA GLU A 94 -2.35 11.78 5.69
C GLU A 94 -0.97 11.52 6.32
N CYS A 95 -0.90 10.61 7.27
CA CYS A 95 0.35 10.14 7.88
C CYS A 95 1.28 9.50 6.83
N LEU A 96 0.76 8.64 5.96
CA LEU A 96 1.53 8.05 4.85
C LEU A 96 2.10 9.13 3.92
N ARG A 97 1.29 10.14 3.57
CA ARG A 97 1.76 11.24 2.70
C ARG A 97 2.85 12.06 3.36
N GLU A 98 2.69 12.41 4.63
CA GLU A 98 3.68 13.16 5.39
C GLU A 98 5.03 12.43 5.45
N PHE A 99 5.01 11.11 5.71
CA PHE A 99 6.23 10.30 5.69
C PHE A 99 6.82 10.16 4.28
N GLY A 100 5.99 10.03 3.25
CA GLY A 100 6.40 10.02 1.85
C GLY A 100 7.14 11.28 1.45
N ASP A 101 6.66 12.45 1.88
CA ASP A 101 7.29 13.74 1.57
C ASP A 101 8.59 13.95 2.36
N GLN A 102 8.68 13.46 3.60
CA GLN A 102 9.88 13.62 4.43
C GLN A 102 11.04 12.69 4.03
N LEU A 103 10.72 11.46 3.60
CA LEU A 103 11.70 10.39 3.40
C LEU A 103 12.85 10.77 2.42
N PRO A 104 12.59 11.40 1.25
CA PRO A 104 13.64 11.82 0.31
C PRO A 104 14.56 12.91 0.88
N HIS A 105 14.09 13.67 1.86
CA HIS A 105 14.84 14.79 2.46
C HIS A 105 15.62 14.39 3.72
N LEU A 106 15.47 13.14 4.19
CA LEU A 106 16.28 12.63 5.29
C LEU A 106 17.78 12.58 4.91
N PRO A 107 18.69 12.73 5.89
CA PRO A 107 20.10 12.47 5.69
C PRO A 107 20.35 11.08 5.09
N GLU A 108 21.31 10.97 4.17
CA GLU A 108 21.58 9.72 3.45
C GLU A 108 21.89 8.54 4.37
N ARG A 109 22.54 8.79 5.52
CA ARG A 109 22.78 7.75 6.54
C ARG A 109 21.47 7.20 7.11
N GLN A 110 20.49 8.07 7.36
CA GLN A 110 19.18 7.67 7.88
C GLN A 110 18.38 6.91 6.82
N GLN A 111 18.41 7.37 5.56
CA GLN A 111 17.81 6.64 4.44
C GLN A 111 18.39 5.23 4.31
N ARG A 112 19.73 5.08 4.40
CA ARG A 112 20.38 3.76 4.38
C ARG A 112 19.93 2.85 5.52
N ILE A 113 19.79 3.39 6.73
CA ILE A 113 19.25 2.63 7.86
C ILE A 113 17.83 2.15 7.54
N LEU A 114 16.95 3.01 7.03
CA LEU A 114 15.59 2.63 6.67
C LEU A 114 15.55 1.57 5.58
N LEU A 115 16.35 1.72 4.52
CA LEU A 115 16.46 0.73 3.44
C LEU A 115 17.02 -0.61 3.93
N SER A 116 17.87 -0.63 4.96
CA SER A 116 18.39 -1.88 5.52
C SER A 116 17.33 -2.75 6.21
N PHE A 117 16.15 -2.18 6.54
CA PHE A 117 15.00 -2.95 7.02
C PHE A 117 14.23 -3.64 5.89
N VAL A 118 14.46 -3.29 4.62
CA VAL A 118 13.80 -3.96 3.49
C VAL A 118 14.31 -5.39 3.40
N GLY A 119 13.40 -6.37 3.57
CA GLY A 119 13.74 -7.79 3.64
C GLY A 119 14.15 -8.30 5.03
N ARG A 120 14.04 -7.48 6.09
CA ARG A 120 14.36 -7.87 7.47
C ARG A 120 13.32 -7.33 8.45
N ASP A 121 12.70 -8.20 9.24
CA ASP A 121 11.69 -7.77 10.22
C ASP A 121 12.27 -6.93 11.37
N TYR A 122 13.52 -7.19 11.74
CA TYR A 122 14.20 -6.56 12.86
C TYR A 122 15.67 -6.30 12.55
N LEU A 123 16.22 -5.23 13.11
CA LEU A 123 17.65 -4.93 13.07
C LEU A 123 18.19 -4.59 14.46
N ARG A 124 19.42 -5.04 14.70
CA ARG A 124 20.18 -4.70 15.90
C ARG A 124 20.97 -3.43 15.67
N PHE A 125 20.83 -2.46 16.56
CA PHE A 125 21.63 -1.25 16.54
C PHE A 125 22.13 -0.84 17.94
N PRO A 126 23.28 -0.16 18.04
CA PRO A 126 23.73 0.45 19.29
C PRO A 126 22.80 1.59 19.72
N TYR A 127 22.59 1.75 21.03
CA TYR A 127 21.82 2.87 21.56
C TYR A 127 22.45 4.23 21.24
N SER A 128 23.76 4.28 21.04
CA SER A 128 24.51 5.50 20.69
C SER A 128 24.29 5.98 19.25
N SER A 129 23.55 5.25 18.41
CA SER A 129 23.28 5.68 17.04
C SER A 129 22.35 6.89 17.01
N VAL A 130 22.92 8.08 16.79
CA VAL A 130 22.18 9.36 16.69
C VAL A 130 21.16 9.31 15.54
N ASP A 131 21.53 8.72 14.41
CA ASP A 131 20.66 8.59 13.24
C ASP A 131 19.43 7.72 13.54
N LEU A 132 19.62 6.60 14.26
CA LEU A 132 18.52 5.74 14.66
C LEU A 132 17.63 6.41 15.72
N GLN A 133 18.21 7.14 16.66
CA GLN A 133 17.44 7.89 17.64
C GLN A 133 16.58 8.97 16.96
N ALA A 134 17.12 9.67 15.96
CA ALA A 134 16.37 10.65 15.18
C ALA A 134 15.21 9.99 14.42
N LEU A 135 15.49 8.89 13.72
CA LEU A 135 14.46 8.11 13.03
C LEU A 135 13.37 7.58 13.98
N SER A 136 13.76 7.20 15.19
CA SER A 136 12.81 6.70 16.18
C SER A 136 11.95 7.81 16.78
N ARG A 137 12.54 8.99 17.07
CA ARG A 137 11.79 10.19 17.49
C ARG A 137 10.79 10.64 16.43
N ASN A 138 11.17 10.53 15.16
CA ASN A 138 10.31 10.88 14.04
C ASN A 138 9.30 9.78 13.67
N GLY A 139 9.27 8.65 14.40
CA GLY A 139 8.27 7.60 14.21
C GLY A 139 8.51 6.62 13.06
N PHE A 140 9.65 6.71 12.37
CA PHE A 140 10.00 5.76 11.29
C PHE A 140 10.32 4.36 11.84
N VAL A 141 10.96 4.28 13.00
CA VAL A 141 11.38 3.02 13.63
C VAL A 141 10.97 2.98 15.11
N VAL A 142 10.56 1.79 15.52
CA VAL A 142 10.08 1.50 16.87
C VAL A 142 11.11 0.61 17.55
N TRP A 143 11.45 0.95 18.79
CA TRP A 143 12.22 0.08 19.66
C TRP A 143 11.36 -1.10 20.13
N VAL A 144 11.89 -2.32 20.01
CA VAL A 144 11.16 -3.55 20.30
C VAL A 144 11.58 -4.13 21.65
N ARG A 145 12.89 -4.28 21.86
CA ARG A 145 13.44 -4.86 23.10
C ARG A 145 14.91 -4.52 23.27
N ASP A 146 15.35 -4.57 24.52
CA ASP A 146 16.77 -4.57 24.87
C ASP A 146 17.41 -5.93 24.56
N LEU A 147 18.65 -5.89 24.07
CA LEU A 147 19.48 -7.08 23.83
C LEU A 147 20.66 -7.15 24.81
N GLY A 148 20.85 -6.14 25.66
CA GLY A 148 22.05 -5.98 26.46
C GLY A 148 23.24 -5.48 25.64
N ASN A 149 24.36 -5.25 26.34
CA ASN A 149 25.62 -4.78 25.76
C ASN A 149 25.52 -3.47 24.97
N GLY A 150 24.64 -2.55 25.42
CA GLY A 150 24.47 -1.23 24.80
C GLY A 150 23.77 -1.25 23.44
N SER A 151 23.00 -2.30 23.12
CA SER A 151 22.28 -2.43 21.85
C SER A 151 20.83 -2.84 22.04
N GLY A 152 19.96 -2.34 21.15
CA GLY A 152 18.53 -2.67 21.11
C GLY A 152 18.14 -3.31 19.78
N LEU A 153 17.00 -4.00 19.79
CA LEU A 153 16.33 -4.50 18.60
C LEU A 153 15.28 -3.47 18.16
N TYR A 154 15.30 -3.10 16.89
CA TYR A 154 14.41 -2.11 16.30
C TYR A 154 13.63 -2.74 15.14
N LYS A 155 12.45 -2.17 14.87
CA LYS A 155 11.60 -2.55 13.76
C LYS A 155 11.07 -1.29 13.08
N ILE A 156 10.94 -1.32 11.77
CA ILE A 156 10.28 -0.25 11.00
C ILE A 156 8.78 -0.18 11.33
N CYS A 157 8.24 1.02 11.47
CA CYS A 157 6.81 1.20 11.71
C CYS A 157 6.01 0.55 10.57
N ALA A 158 5.05 -0.31 10.91
CA ALA A 158 4.30 -1.10 9.93
C ALA A 158 3.57 -0.23 8.90
N ASN A 159 3.09 0.93 9.32
CA ASN A 159 2.41 1.88 8.44
C ASN A 159 3.37 2.49 7.41
N ILE A 160 4.65 2.66 7.76
CA ILE A 160 5.62 3.38 6.92
C ILE A 160 6.43 2.42 6.03
N PHE A 161 6.47 1.13 6.38
CA PHE A 161 7.20 0.12 5.63
C PHE A 161 6.90 0.08 4.12
N PRO A 162 5.63 0.16 3.65
CA PRO A 162 5.34 0.20 2.22
C PRO A 162 5.99 1.40 1.51
N ILE A 163 6.00 2.56 2.14
CA ILE A 163 6.61 3.78 1.59
C ILE A 163 8.13 3.63 1.49
N VAL A 164 8.78 3.11 2.55
CA VAL A 164 10.23 2.89 2.54
C VAL A 164 10.62 1.88 1.48
N LYS A 165 9.81 0.84 1.29
CA LYS A 165 10.01 -0.14 0.21
C LYS A 165 9.88 0.51 -1.17
N GLN A 166 8.83 1.30 -1.39
CA GLN A 166 8.61 2.01 -2.66
C GLN A 166 9.74 3.01 -2.95
N PHE A 167 10.16 3.81 -1.97
CA PHE A 167 11.28 4.74 -2.10
C PHE A 167 12.59 4.03 -2.43
N GLY A 168 12.85 2.86 -1.82
CA GLY A 168 13.99 2.03 -2.16
C GLY A 168 13.98 1.60 -3.63
N PHE A 169 12.82 1.16 -4.11
CA PHE A 169 12.62 0.78 -5.51
C PHE A 169 12.79 1.96 -6.46
N GLU A 170 12.21 3.12 -6.17
CA GLU A 170 12.33 4.33 -6.99
C GLU A 170 13.78 4.82 -7.06
N ARG A 171 14.48 4.86 -5.93
CA ARG A 171 15.89 5.27 -5.88
C ARG A 171 16.79 4.28 -6.63
N GLU A 172 16.52 2.99 -6.52
CA GLU A 172 17.21 1.97 -7.30
C GLU A 172 16.95 2.15 -8.79
N LYS A 173 15.69 2.35 -9.19
CA LYS A 173 15.32 2.66 -10.58
C LYS A 173 16.00 3.91 -11.11
N GLU A 174 16.04 5.01 -10.34
CA GLU A 174 16.74 6.23 -10.73
C GLU A 174 18.25 6.01 -10.89
N ASN A 175 18.87 5.26 -9.97
CA ASN A 175 20.29 4.91 -10.07
C ASN A 175 20.56 4.06 -11.31
N ILE A 176 19.70 3.09 -11.57
CA ILE A 176 19.72 2.25 -12.77
C ILE A 176 19.61 3.12 -14.01
N GLU A 177 18.59 3.97 -14.12
CA GLU A 177 18.37 4.83 -15.27
C GLU A 177 19.52 5.82 -15.47
N GLY A 178 20.08 6.35 -14.38
CA GLY A 178 21.25 7.21 -14.41
C GLY A 178 22.51 6.49 -14.89
N PHE A 179 22.71 5.25 -14.44
CA PHE A 179 23.82 4.40 -14.87
C PHE A 179 23.67 4.00 -16.35
N PHE A 180 22.47 3.60 -16.77
CA PHE A 180 22.12 3.36 -18.18
C PHE A 180 22.39 4.59 -19.04
N LYS A 181 21.95 5.79 -18.64
CA LYS A 181 22.23 7.03 -19.40
C LYS A 181 23.72 7.33 -19.51
N LYS A 182 24.50 7.05 -18.46
CA LYS A 182 25.94 7.33 -18.43
C LYS A 182 26.76 6.34 -19.25
N HIS A 183 26.33 5.07 -19.29
CA HIS A 183 27.05 3.97 -19.92
C HIS A 183 26.24 3.31 -21.05
N GLU A 184 25.32 4.04 -21.66
CA GLU A 184 24.31 3.55 -22.61
C GLU A 184 24.95 2.71 -23.72
N ARG A 185 26.06 3.20 -24.27
CA ARG A 185 26.81 2.48 -25.31
C ARG A 185 27.41 1.17 -24.81
N SER A 186 28.00 1.14 -23.62
CA SER A 186 28.63 -0.07 -23.07
C SER A 186 27.60 -1.13 -22.67
N PHE A 187 26.46 -0.71 -22.14
CA PHE A 187 25.31 -1.58 -21.90
C PHE A 187 24.74 -2.15 -23.19
N PHE A 188 24.51 -1.30 -24.19
CA PHE A 188 23.99 -1.73 -25.48
C PHE A 188 24.92 -2.75 -26.13
N LEU A 189 26.23 -2.51 -26.07
CA LEU A 189 27.24 -3.43 -26.61
C LEU A 189 27.33 -4.75 -25.82
N PHE A 190 27.16 -4.72 -24.49
CA PHE A 190 27.10 -5.94 -23.71
C PHE A 190 25.80 -6.71 -23.96
N TRP A 191 24.67 -6.01 -24.08
CA TRP A 191 23.38 -6.62 -24.36
C TRP A 191 23.30 -7.21 -25.76
N SER A 192 23.87 -6.55 -26.79
CA SER A 192 23.88 -7.07 -28.17
C SER A 192 24.50 -8.47 -28.28
N LEU A 193 25.32 -8.89 -27.30
CA LEU A 193 25.85 -10.25 -27.21
C LEU A 193 24.77 -11.32 -27.15
N PHE A 194 23.61 -10.99 -26.57
CA PHE A 194 22.49 -11.93 -26.42
C PHE A 194 21.51 -11.90 -27.60
N PHE A 195 21.52 -10.84 -28.41
CA PHE A 195 20.51 -10.59 -29.46
C PHE A 195 21.03 -10.72 -30.89
N ASP A 196 22.34 -10.64 -31.08
CA ASP A 196 22.96 -10.72 -32.40
C ASP A 196 23.46 -12.15 -32.65
N GLU A 197 23.10 -12.75 -33.79
CA GLU A 197 23.53 -14.10 -34.18
C GLU A 197 24.98 -14.13 -34.68
N ASP A 198 25.46 -13.02 -35.23
CA ASP A 198 26.75 -12.90 -35.92
C ASP A 198 27.86 -12.41 -34.99
N ILE A 199 27.50 -11.92 -33.81
CA ILE A 199 28.46 -11.44 -32.82
C ILE A 199 29.04 -12.62 -32.03
N GLY A 200 30.24 -13.06 -32.42
CA GLY A 200 31.15 -13.74 -31.50
C GLY A 200 31.85 -12.68 -30.66
N PHE A 201 31.63 -12.60 -29.35
CA PHE A 201 32.63 -12.05 -28.43
C PHE A 201 32.99 -13.17 -27.45
N GLY A 202 34.27 -13.22 -27.06
CA GLY A 202 34.74 -14.27 -26.16
C GLY A 202 35.08 -15.59 -26.87
N VAL A 203 35.47 -15.56 -28.15
CA VAL A 203 36.24 -16.64 -28.80
C VAL A 203 37.55 -16.08 -29.35
N GLU A 204 38.56 -16.93 -29.55
CA GLU A 204 39.92 -16.53 -29.94
C GLU A 204 39.95 -15.64 -31.20
N GLU A 205 39.07 -15.91 -32.18
CA GLU A 205 38.99 -15.19 -33.46
C GLU A 205 38.27 -13.83 -33.39
N SER A 206 37.53 -13.54 -32.32
CA SER A 206 36.70 -12.33 -32.20
C SER A 206 36.94 -11.51 -30.93
N GLY A 207 37.67 -12.08 -29.97
CA GLY A 207 38.02 -11.49 -28.67
C GLY A 207 39.09 -10.39 -28.75
N SER A 208 39.31 -9.78 -29.91
CA SER A 208 40.45 -8.86 -30.03
C SER A 208 40.27 -7.56 -29.24
N ARG A 209 39.06 -7.03 -28.99
CA ARG A 209 38.85 -5.81 -28.16
C ARG A 209 37.43 -5.68 -27.58
N MET A 210 37.01 -6.54 -26.65
CA MET A 210 35.91 -6.11 -25.76
C MET A 210 36.49 -5.06 -24.80
N PRO A 211 36.05 -3.79 -24.83
CA PRO A 211 36.53 -2.80 -23.88
C PRO A 211 36.16 -3.23 -22.46
N LEU A 212 37.05 -2.99 -21.49
CA LEU A 212 36.77 -3.26 -20.07
C LEU A 212 35.45 -2.63 -19.60
N GLU A 213 35.07 -1.47 -20.14
CA GLU A 213 33.81 -0.80 -19.82
C GLU A 213 32.56 -1.59 -20.23
N VAL A 214 32.64 -2.37 -21.31
CA VAL A 214 31.55 -3.26 -21.76
C VAL A 214 31.44 -4.45 -20.82
N HIS A 215 32.56 -5.06 -20.44
CA HIS A 215 32.59 -6.15 -19.47
C HIS A 215 32.07 -5.72 -18.09
N MET A 216 32.52 -4.57 -17.58
CA MET A 216 32.03 -4.00 -16.31
C MET A 216 30.52 -3.70 -16.35
N ALA A 217 29.95 -3.36 -17.51
CA ALA A 217 28.50 -3.22 -17.65
C ALA A 217 27.79 -4.58 -17.45
N GLY A 218 28.38 -5.67 -17.94
CA GLY A 218 27.95 -7.03 -17.67
C GLY A 218 28.02 -7.42 -16.20
N GLU A 219 29.14 -7.14 -15.53
CA GLU A 219 29.29 -7.36 -14.09
C GLU A 219 28.22 -6.59 -13.29
N PHE A 220 27.94 -5.34 -13.68
CA PHE A 220 26.87 -4.56 -13.06
C PHE A 220 25.48 -5.21 -13.21
N LEU A 221 25.18 -5.81 -14.37
CA LEU A 221 23.94 -6.55 -14.58
C LEU A 221 23.85 -7.81 -13.71
N VAL A 222 25.00 -8.45 -13.44
CA VAL A 222 25.09 -9.59 -12.51
C VAL A 222 24.86 -9.15 -11.07
N GLU A 223 25.53 -8.08 -10.63
CA GLU A 223 25.35 -7.53 -9.27
C GLU A 223 23.90 -7.13 -8.98
N ARG A 224 23.17 -6.70 -10.01
CA ARG A 224 21.74 -6.34 -9.94
C ARG A 224 20.79 -7.49 -10.22
N GLY A 225 21.32 -8.69 -10.47
CA GLY A 225 20.53 -9.90 -10.68
C GLY A 225 19.73 -9.92 -11.98
N ALA A 226 20.03 -9.10 -12.99
CA ALA A 226 19.51 -9.32 -14.35
C ALA A 226 20.18 -10.53 -15.02
N LEU A 227 21.45 -10.74 -14.68
CA LEU A 227 22.24 -11.86 -15.17
C LEU A 227 22.71 -12.72 -13.99
N GLU A 228 22.85 -14.01 -14.24
CA GLU A 228 23.63 -14.91 -13.42
C GLU A 228 24.99 -15.09 -14.08
N CYS A 229 26.05 -15.12 -13.28
CA CYS A 229 27.40 -15.42 -13.77
C CYS A 229 27.97 -16.62 -13.02
N SER A 230 28.42 -17.62 -13.77
CA SER A 230 29.20 -18.76 -13.29
C SER A 230 30.56 -18.80 -13.97
N ILE A 231 31.49 -19.59 -13.42
CA ILE A 231 32.82 -19.77 -14.00
C ILE A 231 33.00 -21.24 -14.36
N GLU A 232 33.21 -21.52 -15.65
CA GLU A 232 33.43 -22.85 -16.21
C GLU A 232 34.79 -22.88 -16.92
N ASP A 233 35.74 -23.71 -16.48
CA ASP A 233 37.08 -23.84 -17.08
C ASP A 233 37.85 -22.51 -17.27
N GLY A 234 37.61 -21.54 -16.39
CA GLY A 234 38.23 -20.20 -16.46
C GLY A 234 37.55 -19.24 -17.44
N ILE A 235 36.36 -19.59 -17.92
CA ILE A 235 35.49 -18.78 -18.76
C ILE A 235 34.29 -18.34 -17.91
N GLU A 236 33.97 -17.05 -17.95
CA GLU A 236 32.78 -16.47 -17.33
C GLU A 236 31.57 -16.76 -18.22
N VAL A 237 30.54 -17.34 -17.62
CA VAL A 237 29.32 -17.76 -18.31
C VAL A 237 28.17 -16.92 -17.75
N TYR A 238 27.66 -16.03 -18.58
CA TYR A 238 26.56 -15.12 -18.26
C TYR A 238 25.25 -15.70 -18.81
N CYS A 239 24.27 -15.84 -17.94
CA CYS A 239 22.92 -16.33 -18.27
C CYS A 239 21.88 -15.30 -17.86
N PHE A 240 20.75 -15.25 -18.55
CA PHE A 240 19.61 -14.45 -18.09
C PHE A 240 19.02 -15.00 -16.81
N ASN A 241 18.66 -14.10 -15.90
CA ASN A 241 17.74 -14.44 -14.82
C ASN A 241 16.33 -13.98 -15.19
N GLU A 242 15.56 -14.85 -15.84
CA GLU A 242 14.18 -14.56 -16.26
C GLU A 242 13.24 -14.21 -15.11
N ASN A 243 13.57 -14.63 -13.88
CA ASN A 243 12.79 -14.34 -12.68
C ASN A 243 13.12 -12.98 -12.05
N SER A 244 14.02 -12.21 -12.66
CA SER A 244 14.41 -10.91 -12.17
C SER A 244 13.46 -9.84 -12.67
N ASP A 245 12.94 -9.00 -11.77
CA ASP A 245 12.21 -7.77 -12.14
C ASP A 245 13.05 -6.88 -13.07
N PHE A 246 14.37 -7.03 -13.00
CA PHE A 246 15.34 -6.30 -13.81
C PHE A 246 15.45 -6.84 -15.26
N TYR A 247 15.17 -8.12 -15.48
CA TYR A 247 15.11 -8.72 -16.82
C TYR A 247 14.02 -8.06 -17.68
N HIS A 248 12.81 -7.96 -17.14
CA HIS A 248 11.69 -7.36 -17.86
C HIS A 248 11.92 -5.89 -18.21
N PHE A 249 12.58 -5.13 -17.32
CA PHE A 249 12.96 -3.75 -17.60
C PHE A 249 13.94 -3.63 -18.77
N VAL A 250 14.89 -4.55 -18.88
CA VAL A 250 15.88 -4.57 -19.97
C VAL A 250 15.22 -4.96 -21.29
N VAL A 251 14.38 -6.01 -21.31
CA VAL A 251 13.70 -6.47 -22.53
C VAL A 251 12.81 -5.36 -23.10
N ASP A 252 12.11 -4.62 -22.24
CA ASP A 252 11.26 -3.47 -22.63
C ASP A 252 12.08 -2.34 -23.29
N LYS A 253 13.35 -2.15 -22.89
CA LYS A 253 14.26 -1.19 -23.53
C LYS A 253 14.77 -1.60 -24.91
N HIS A 254 14.57 -2.86 -25.30
CA HIS A 254 14.99 -3.42 -26.59
C HIS A 254 13.79 -3.76 -27.49
N ASP A 255 12.76 -2.91 -27.45
CA ASP A 255 11.53 -3.05 -28.25
C ASP A 255 10.82 -4.40 -28.06
N GLY A 256 11.00 -5.05 -26.91
CA GLY A 256 10.40 -6.34 -26.59
C GLY A 256 10.94 -7.52 -27.39
N LYS A 257 12.12 -7.39 -28.01
CA LYS A 257 12.77 -8.54 -28.64
C LYS A 257 13.22 -9.53 -27.57
N GLU A 258 13.07 -10.82 -27.86
CA GLU A 258 13.65 -11.90 -27.06
C GLU A 258 15.10 -12.13 -27.46
N PRO A 259 15.98 -12.49 -26.51
CA PRO A 259 17.36 -12.81 -26.80
C PRO A 259 17.46 -14.04 -27.70
N VAL A 260 18.38 -14.00 -28.65
CA VAL A 260 18.63 -15.12 -29.58
C VAL A 260 19.46 -16.22 -28.91
N ARG A 261 20.24 -15.87 -27.88
CA ARG A 261 20.99 -16.82 -27.06
C ARG A 261 20.74 -16.58 -25.58
N GLU A 262 20.57 -17.65 -24.82
CA GLU A 262 20.35 -17.61 -23.37
C GLU A 262 21.67 -17.46 -22.59
N VAL A 263 22.78 -17.80 -23.22
CA VAL A 263 24.10 -17.90 -22.58
C VAL A 263 25.16 -17.16 -23.40
N VAL A 264 25.96 -16.35 -22.72
CA VAL A 264 27.14 -15.67 -23.26
C VAL A 264 28.37 -16.13 -22.49
N ARG A 265 29.40 -16.59 -23.20
CA ARG A 265 30.66 -17.05 -22.61
C ARG A 265 31.78 -16.06 -22.92
N LEU A 266 32.44 -15.55 -21.90
CA LEU A 266 33.51 -14.56 -22.01
C LEU A 266 34.77 -15.02 -21.25
N SER A 267 35.95 -14.78 -21.81
CA SER A 267 37.21 -15.03 -21.13
C SER A 267 37.93 -13.72 -20.87
N GLN A 268 38.38 -13.52 -19.63
CA GLN A 268 39.11 -12.30 -19.24
C GLN A 268 40.38 -12.07 -20.07
N LYS A 269 40.98 -13.12 -20.63
CA LYS A 269 42.20 -13.01 -21.48
C LYS A 269 41.96 -12.19 -22.76
N TRP A 270 40.71 -12.01 -23.16
CA TRP A 270 40.28 -11.32 -24.38
C TRP A 270 39.64 -9.95 -24.12
N ILE A 271 39.67 -9.46 -22.87
CA ILE A 271 39.09 -8.16 -22.50
C ILE A 271 40.20 -7.11 -22.52
N GLU A 272 40.06 -6.08 -23.38
CA GLU A 272 41.04 -5.01 -23.53
C GLU A 272 41.11 -4.16 -22.25
N GLY A 273 42.32 -4.04 -21.69
CA GLY A 273 42.58 -3.31 -20.45
C GLY A 273 42.42 -4.16 -19.18
N SER A 274 42.04 -5.43 -19.29
CA SER A 274 42.02 -6.35 -18.16
C SER A 274 43.45 -6.76 -17.74
N ARG A 275 43.61 -7.20 -16.49
CA ARG A 275 44.89 -7.70 -15.99
C ARG A 275 45.36 -8.96 -16.73
N ALA A 276 44.42 -9.81 -17.14
CA ALA A 276 44.68 -11.06 -17.84
C ALA A 276 45.10 -10.85 -19.30
N SER A 277 44.72 -9.73 -19.92
CA SER A 277 45.14 -9.33 -21.28
C SER A 277 46.45 -8.53 -21.30
N GLY A 278 47.12 -8.35 -20.16
CA GLY A 278 48.33 -7.53 -20.03
C GLY A 278 48.08 -6.02 -19.85
N GLY A 279 46.85 -5.59 -19.56
CA GLY A 279 46.51 -4.19 -19.29
C GLY A 279 47.04 -3.69 -17.94
N SER A 280 47.79 -2.59 -17.95
CA SER A 280 48.26 -1.91 -16.74
C SER A 280 47.09 -1.23 -16.01
N ASN A 281 46.85 -1.60 -14.74
CA ASN A 281 45.83 -1.01 -13.86
C ASN A 281 45.79 0.54 -13.94
N LEU A 282 44.79 1.09 -14.61
CA LEU A 282 44.48 2.52 -14.62
C LEU A 282 43.15 2.88 -13.95
N PHE A 283 42.53 1.94 -13.23
CA PHE A 283 41.41 2.26 -12.34
C PHE A 283 41.82 2.05 -10.89
N LYS A 284 42.10 3.17 -10.21
CA LYS A 284 41.99 3.24 -8.75
C LYS A 284 40.51 3.12 -8.40
N PRO A 285 40.11 2.27 -7.44
CA PRO A 285 38.74 2.24 -6.96
C PRO A 285 38.40 3.59 -6.31
N LEU A 286 37.19 4.08 -6.59
CA LEU A 286 36.55 5.21 -5.90
C LEU A 286 36.13 4.80 -4.48
#